data_AF-A0A257RVU5-F1
#
_entry.id   AF-A0A257RVU5-F1
#
_cell.length_a   1.000
_cell.length_b   1.000
_cell.length_c   1.000
_cell.angle_alpha   90.00
_cell.angle_beta   90.00
_cell.angle_gamma   90.00
#
_symmetry.space_group_name_H-M   'P 1'
#
loop_
_entity.id
_entity.type
_entity.pdbx_description
1 polymer ?
#
loop_
_entity_poly.entity_id
_entity_poly.type
_entity_poly.pdbx_seq_one_letter_code
_entity_poly.pdbx_strand_id
1 'polypeptide(L)'
;MTSVLLADICLCRRVDEAAVIGRALLEKTAGVGHRTIAIRLGRPKETVRGWLRRFSSRLELLQEHFRRWAFALDPRLETIPPQGSGFADLAEVIGLATRSASLLLGPRPVWSWASAMTGGALLSNTSSPFPTPR
;
A
#
# COMPACT_ATOMS: atom_id res chain seq x y z
N MET A 1 -16.55 26.26 -11.82
CA MET A 1 -16.52 25.61 -10.48
C MET A 1 -17.06 24.19 -10.63
N THR A 2 -16.24 23.24 -11.09
CA THR A 2 -16.71 21.87 -11.44
C THR A 2 -15.51 20.92 -11.54
N SER A 3 -14.80 20.66 -10.44
CA SER A 3 -13.77 19.59 -10.39
C SER A 3 -13.88 18.67 -9.18
N VAL A 4 -14.97 18.74 -8.42
CA VAL A 4 -15.09 17.97 -7.17
C VAL A 4 -15.51 16.52 -7.46
N LEU A 5 -16.44 16.31 -8.41
CA LEU A 5 -16.96 14.96 -8.71
C LEU A 5 -15.94 14.07 -9.45
N LEU A 6 -15.15 14.64 -10.37
CA LEU A 6 -14.16 13.85 -11.12
C LEU A 6 -12.95 13.48 -10.25
N ALA A 7 -12.54 14.38 -9.34
CA ALA A 7 -11.47 14.12 -8.38
C ALA A 7 -11.88 13.04 -7.39
N ASP A 8 -13.12 13.09 -6.90
CA ASP A 8 -13.69 12.13 -5.95
C ASP A 8 -13.79 10.72 -6.55
N ILE A 9 -14.39 10.57 -7.75
CA ILE A 9 -14.49 9.27 -8.44
C ILE A 9 -13.10 8.72 -8.78
N CYS A 10 -12.17 9.55 -9.23
CA CYS A 10 -10.79 9.13 -9.48
C CYS A 10 -10.09 8.66 -8.21
N LEU A 11 -10.32 9.33 -7.08
CA LEU A 11 -9.76 8.97 -5.79
C LEU A 11 -10.34 7.65 -5.28
N CYS A 12 -11.67 7.48 -5.33
CA CYS A 12 -12.35 6.22 -5.00
C CYS A 12 -11.82 5.06 -5.84
N ARG A 13 -11.74 5.23 -7.17
CA ARG A 13 -11.21 4.20 -8.07
C ARG A 13 -9.76 3.82 -7.73
N ARG A 14 -8.92 4.80 -7.38
CA ARG A 14 -7.53 4.55 -6.94
C ARG A 14 -7.47 3.83 -5.60
N VAL A 15 -8.37 4.12 -4.67
CA VAL A 15 -8.47 3.43 -3.38
C VAL A 15 -8.94 1.99 -3.58
N ASP A 16 -9.94 1.75 -4.42
CA ASP A 16 -10.40 0.40 -4.77
C ASP A 16 -9.31 -0.42 -5.47
N GLU A 17 -8.60 0.18 -6.42
CA GLU A 17 -7.44 -0.45 -7.06
C GLU A 17 -6.35 -0.78 -6.04
N ALA A 18 -6.00 0.17 -5.17
CA ALA A 18 -5.03 -0.04 -4.09
C ALA A 18 -5.47 -1.15 -3.13
N ALA A 19 -6.77 -1.27 -2.85
CA ALA A 19 -7.32 -2.32 -2.00
C ALA A 19 -7.21 -3.70 -2.65
N VAL A 20 -7.51 -3.83 -3.95
CA VAL A 20 -7.36 -5.08 -4.70
C VAL A 20 -5.90 -5.50 -4.78
N ILE A 21 -5.01 -4.55 -5.08
CA ILE A 21 -3.57 -4.77 -5.14
C ILE A 21 -3.02 -5.16 -3.77
N GLY A 22 -3.46 -4.46 -2.72
CA GLY A 22 -3.10 -4.72 -1.34
C GLY A 22 -3.57 -6.09 -0.84
N ARG A 23 -4.75 -6.55 -1.29
CA ARG A 23 -5.20 -7.92 -1.02
C ARG A 23 -4.30 -8.96 -1.68
N ALA A 24 -3.81 -8.70 -2.90
CA ALA A 24 -2.81 -9.57 -3.53
C ALA A 24 -1.50 -9.63 -2.74
N LEU A 25 -1.08 -8.51 -2.14
CA LEU A 25 0.08 -8.45 -1.26
C LEU A 25 -0.13 -9.31 -0.01
N LEU A 26 -1.24 -9.17 0.70
CA LEU A 26 -1.55 -9.93 1.92
C LEU A 26 -1.68 -11.44 1.65
N GLU A 27 -2.27 -11.82 0.54
CA GLU A 27 -2.32 -13.24 0.14
C GLU A 27 -0.91 -13.76 -0.15
N LYS A 28 -0.03 -12.92 -0.72
CA LYS A 28 1.35 -13.29 -0.98
C LYS A 28 2.16 -13.45 0.31
N THR A 29 1.92 -12.63 1.34
CA THR A 29 2.56 -12.80 2.66
C THR A 29 2.11 -14.09 3.34
N ALA A 30 0.86 -14.51 3.13
CA ALA A 30 0.33 -15.80 3.57
C ALA A 30 0.84 -17.00 2.75
N GLY A 31 1.80 -16.80 1.83
CA GLY A 31 2.40 -17.87 1.03
C GLY A 31 1.57 -18.31 -0.19
N VAL A 32 0.48 -17.62 -0.51
CA VAL A 32 -0.40 -18.02 -1.62
C VAL A 32 0.26 -17.74 -2.98
N GLY A 33 0.16 -18.72 -3.89
CA GLY A 33 0.68 -18.59 -5.25
C GLY A 33 -0.14 -17.63 -6.12
N HIS A 34 0.52 -16.91 -7.02
CA HIS A 34 -0.10 -15.88 -7.87
C HIS A 34 -1.31 -16.36 -8.70
N ARG A 35 -1.34 -17.65 -9.10
CA ARG A 35 -2.48 -18.22 -9.83
C ARG A 35 -3.74 -18.28 -8.96
N THR A 36 -3.60 -18.75 -7.73
CA THR A 36 -4.69 -18.82 -6.74
C THR A 36 -5.17 -17.42 -6.36
N ILE A 37 -4.23 -16.48 -6.18
CA ILE A 37 -4.55 -15.07 -5.93
C ILE A 37 -5.37 -14.49 -7.08
N ALA A 38 -4.97 -14.73 -8.33
CA ALA A 38 -5.69 -14.26 -9.52
C ALA A 38 -7.13 -14.77 -9.59
N ILE A 39 -7.35 -16.05 -9.27
CA ILE A 39 -8.70 -16.64 -9.18
C ILE A 39 -9.52 -15.96 -8.09
N ARG A 40 -8.97 -15.81 -6.87
CA ARG A 40 -9.66 -15.17 -5.74
C ARG A 40 -10.03 -13.71 -6.01
N LEU A 41 -9.21 -13.00 -6.78
CA LEU A 41 -9.42 -11.61 -7.14
C LEU A 41 -10.24 -11.40 -8.42
N GLY A 42 -10.55 -12.46 -9.19
CA GLY A 42 -11.22 -12.35 -10.49
C GLY A 42 -10.40 -11.58 -11.52
N ARG A 43 -9.06 -11.67 -11.48
CA ARG A 43 -8.15 -10.93 -12.37
C ARG A 43 -7.30 -11.86 -13.23
N PRO A 44 -6.81 -11.41 -14.39
CA PRO A 44 -5.88 -12.21 -15.20
C PRO A 44 -4.60 -12.54 -14.42
N LYS A 45 -4.12 -13.79 -14.56
CA LYS A 45 -2.89 -14.28 -13.91
C LYS A 45 -1.67 -13.40 -14.19
N GLU A 46 -1.56 -12.88 -15.40
CA GLU A 46 -0.44 -12.05 -15.84
C GLU A 46 -0.46 -10.68 -15.19
N THR A 47 -1.66 -10.12 -14.95
CA THR A 47 -1.85 -8.87 -14.23
C THR A 47 -1.36 -9.01 -12.79
N VAL A 48 -1.81 -10.05 -12.08
CA VAL A 48 -1.38 -10.31 -10.69
C VAL A 48 0.12 -10.59 -10.63
N ARG A 49 0.67 -11.36 -11.57
CA ARG A 49 2.11 -11.58 -11.68
C ARG A 49 2.87 -10.27 -11.89
N GLY A 50 2.36 -9.39 -12.75
CA GLY A 50 2.92 -8.06 -13.01
C GLY A 50 2.94 -7.19 -11.76
N TRP A 51 1.85 -7.16 -11.00
CA TRP A 51 1.77 -6.46 -9.72
C TRP A 51 2.80 -6.97 -8.72
N LEU A 52 2.84 -8.29 -8.49
CA LEU A 52 3.77 -8.90 -7.54
C LEU A 52 5.23 -8.66 -7.93
N ARG A 53 5.56 -8.77 -9.22
CA ARG A 53 6.91 -8.45 -9.73
C ARG A 53 7.27 -6.99 -9.48
N ARG A 54 6.33 -6.07 -9.70
CA ARG A 54 6.56 -4.64 -9.48
C ARG A 54 6.73 -4.32 -8.00
N PHE A 55 5.96 -4.97 -7.13
CA PHE A 55 6.20 -4.91 -5.69
C PHE A 55 7.60 -5.40 -5.34
N SER A 56 7.99 -6.59 -5.80
CA SER A 56 9.33 -7.14 -5.55
C SER A 56 10.44 -6.16 -5.93
N SER A 57 10.33 -5.50 -7.09
CA SER A 57 11.32 -4.49 -7.53
C SER A 57 11.33 -3.19 -6.72
N ARG A 58 10.29 -2.93 -5.92
CA ARG A 58 10.10 -1.68 -5.15
C ARG A 58 9.99 -1.93 -3.65
N LEU A 59 10.28 -3.14 -3.16
CA LEU A 59 10.08 -3.51 -1.76
C LEU A 59 10.83 -2.56 -0.84
N GLU A 60 12.12 -2.36 -1.06
CA GLU A 60 12.96 -1.51 -0.22
C GLU A 60 12.46 -0.06 -0.19
N LEU A 61 12.15 0.48 -1.36
CA LEU A 61 11.65 1.85 -1.50
C LEU A 61 10.29 2.03 -0.82
N LEU A 62 9.37 1.07 -0.96
CA LEU A 62 8.06 1.14 -0.32
C LEU A 62 8.19 0.94 1.19
N GLN A 63 9.05 0.02 1.63
CA GLN A 63 9.30 -0.21 3.04
C GLN A 63 9.84 1.05 3.71
N GLU A 64 10.87 1.67 3.12
CA GLU A 64 11.44 2.91 3.62
C GLU A 64 10.41 4.04 3.67
N HIS A 65 9.60 4.19 2.61
CA HIS A 65 8.54 5.19 2.56
C HIS A 65 7.53 5.04 3.72
N PHE A 66 7.01 3.84 3.91
CA PHE A 66 6.03 3.57 4.97
C PHE A 66 6.66 3.58 6.36
N ARG A 67 7.94 3.20 6.52
CA ARG A 67 8.67 3.35 7.78
C ARG A 67 8.77 4.81 8.19
N ARG A 68 9.15 5.70 7.27
CA ARG A 68 9.19 7.15 7.54
C ARG A 68 7.84 7.69 8.00
N TRP A 69 6.76 7.26 7.36
CA TRP A 69 5.40 7.60 7.80
C TRP A 69 5.06 7.02 9.17
N ALA A 70 5.42 5.77 9.45
CA ALA A 70 5.18 5.14 10.74
C ALA A 70 5.88 5.91 11.88
N PHE A 71 7.16 6.22 11.73
CA PHE A 71 7.92 6.99 12.73
C PHE A 71 7.43 8.44 12.87
N ALA A 72 7.04 9.09 11.76
CA ALA A 72 6.50 10.45 11.81
C ALA A 72 5.14 10.51 12.54
N LEU A 73 4.31 9.47 12.39
CA LEU A 73 2.98 9.41 12.99
C LEU A 73 2.98 8.81 14.40
N ASP A 74 3.96 7.99 14.74
CA ASP A 74 4.12 7.47 16.10
C ASP A 74 5.59 7.57 16.53
N PRO A 75 5.98 8.70 17.15
CA PRO A 75 7.35 8.89 17.63
C PRO A 75 7.73 7.98 18.80
N ARG A 76 6.78 7.18 19.33
CA ARG A 76 7.07 6.16 20.36
C ARG A 76 7.61 4.87 19.77
N LEU A 77 7.54 4.69 18.45
CA LEU A 77 8.14 3.54 17.78
C LEU A 77 9.65 3.63 17.83
N GLU A 78 10.30 2.70 18.53
CA GLU A 78 11.76 2.64 18.64
C GLU A 78 12.38 1.86 17.49
N THR A 79 11.75 0.75 17.07
CA THR A 79 12.20 -0.08 15.96
C THR A 79 11.04 -0.88 15.38
N ILE A 80 11.19 -1.31 14.13
CA ILE A 80 10.23 -2.19 13.45
C ILE A 80 10.99 -3.48 13.12
N PRO A 81 10.72 -4.59 13.84
CA PRO A 81 11.46 -5.83 13.66
C PRO A 81 11.19 -6.45 12.27
N PRO A 82 12.18 -7.14 11.69
CA PRO A 82 11.99 -7.79 10.40
C PRO A 82 11.05 -9.00 10.51
N GLN A 83 10.15 -9.15 9.55
CA GLN A 83 9.16 -10.25 9.52
C GLN A 83 9.64 -11.49 8.76
N GLY A 84 10.90 -11.51 8.31
CA GLY A 84 11.53 -12.65 7.65
C GLY A 84 11.20 -12.80 6.16
N SER A 85 10.43 -11.88 5.56
CA SER A 85 10.28 -11.80 4.11
C SER A 85 9.95 -10.38 3.68
N GLY A 86 10.56 -9.90 2.59
CA GLY A 86 10.37 -8.51 2.15
C GLY A 86 8.90 -8.12 1.88
N PHE A 87 8.03 -9.09 1.54
CA PHE A 87 6.58 -8.86 1.45
C PHE A 87 5.90 -8.73 2.82
N ALA A 88 6.27 -9.56 3.79
CA ALA A 88 5.75 -9.46 5.16
C ALA A 88 6.24 -8.18 5.85
N ASP A 89 7.52 -7.84 5.68
CA ASP A 89 8.09 -6.58 6.13
C ASP A 89 7.35 -5.37 5.55
N LEU A 90 7.03 -5.41 4.25
CA LEU A 90 6.25 -4.36 3.61
C LEU A 90 4.81 -4.27 4.17
N ALA A 91 4.14 -5.41 4.38
CA ALA A 91 2.80 -5.42 4.94
C ALA A 91 2.77 -4.87 6.38
N GLU A 92 3.80 -5.19 7.17
CA GLU A 92 3.96 -4.72 8.56
C GLU A 92 4.08 -3.19 8.61
N VAL A 93 5.01 -2.61 7.85
CA VAL A 93 5.23 -1.15 7.88
C VAL A 93 4.03 -0.38 7.33
N ILE A 94 3.29 -0.93 6.36
CA ILE A 94 2.01 -0.38 5.91
C ILE A 94 0.98 -0.44 7.04
N GLY A 95 0.84 -1.60 7.68
CA GLY A 95 -0.09 -1.78 8.80
C GLY A 95 0.17 -0.78 9.91
N LEU A 96 1.44 -0.60 10.27
CA LEU A 96 1.85 0.31 11.33
C LEU A 96 1.58 1.77 10.97
N ALA A 97 2.02 2.24 9.80
CA ALA A 97 1.78 3.60 9.35
C ALA A 97 0.28 3.93 9.29
N THR A 98 -0.53 3.05 8.71
CA THR A 98 -1.98 3.27 8.55
C THR A 98 -2.75 3.16 9.87
N ARG A 99 -2.28 2.32 10.81
CA ARG A 99 -2.79 2.28 12.19
C ARG A 99 -2.49 3.58 12.92
N SER A 100 -1.24 4.05 12.90
CA SER A 100 -0.85 5.31 13.55
C SER A 100 -1.62 6.50 12.97
N ALA A 101 -1.79 6.55 11.65
CA ALA A 101 -2.65 7.56 11.01
C ALA A 101 -4.10 7.49 11.48
N SER A 102 -4.66 6.28 11.61
CA SER A 102 -6.03 6.10 12.09
C SER A 102 -6.23 6.53 13.54
N LEU A 103 -5.21 6.34 14.38
CA LEU A 103 -5.23 6.77 15.78
C LEU A 103 -5.14 8.29 15.91
N LEU A 104 -4.36 8.95 15.04
CA LEU A 104 -4.19 10.41 15.07
C LEU A 104 -5.30 11.19 14.36
N LEU A 105 -5.75 10.71 13.19
CA LEU A 105 -6.59 11.47 12.26
C LEU A 105 -8.01 10.89 12.12
N GLY A 106 -8.30 9.79 12.81
CA GLY A 106 -9.58 9.09 12.77
C GLY A 106 -9.59 7.85 11.86
N PRO A 107 -10.52 6.90 12.11
CA PRO A 107 -10.52 5.60 11.46
C PRO A 107 -10.82 5.70 9.98
N ARG A 108 -9.98 5.07 9.14
CA ARG A 108 -10.22 4.87 7.70
C ARG A 108 -9.67 3.52 7.26
N PRO A 109 -10.15 2.95 6.15
CA PRO A 109 -9.61 1.70 5.61
C PRO A 109 -8.11 1.80 5.34
N VAL A 110 -7.34 0.73 5.64
CA VAL A 110 -5.88 0.65 5.45
C VAL A 110 -5.45 1.14 4.07
N TRP A 111 -6.10 0.65 3.02
CA TRP A 111 -5.75 0.99 1.64
C TRP A 111 -6.15 2.41 1.22
N SER A 112 -7.10 3.02 1.95
CA SER A 112 -7.38 4.46 1.82
C SER A 112 -6.20 5.27 2.36
N TRP A 113 -5.64 4.91 3.51
CA TRP A 113 -4.44 5.55 4.05
C TRP A 113 -3.21 5.30 3.19
N ALA A 114 -2.98 4.05 2.77
CA ALA A 114 -1.86 3.70 1.90
C ALA A 114 -1.92 4.45 0.55
N SER A 115 -3.12 4.60 -0.02
CA SER A 115 -3.33 5.42 -1.22
C SER A 115 -3.02 6.90 -0.93
N ALA A 116 -3.51 7.47 0.17
CA ALA A 116 -3.22 8.85 0.54
C ALA A 116 -1.71 9.11 0.76
N MET A 117 -1.03 8.25 1.52
CA MET A 117 0.40 8.32 1.82
C MET A 117 1.29 8.14 0.58
N THR A 118 0.77 7.53 -0.49
CA THR A 118 1.49 7.35 -1.75
C THR A 118 0.98 8.26 -2.87
N GLY A 119 0.02 9.15 -2.61
CA GLY A 119 -0.60 9.99 -3.65
C GLY A 119 -1.40 9.21 -4.72
N GLY A 120 -1.87 8.00 -4.37
CA GLY A 120 -2.52 7.06 -5.28
C GLY A 120 -1.55 6.34 -6.21
N ALA A 121 -0.26 6.31 -5.88
CA ALA A 121 0.81 5.77 -6.70
C ALA A 121 1.34 4.40 -6.26
N LEU A 122 0.56 3.62 -5.50
CA LEU A 122 0.97 2.31 -4.94
C LEU A 122 1.63 1.39 -5.99
N LEU A 123 1.18 1.45 -7.26
CA LEU A 123 1.82 0.79 -8.41
C LEU A 123 2.21 1.73 -9.57
N SER A 124 1.98 3.04 -9.46
CA SER A 124 2.07 3.94 -10.62
C SER A 124 3.42 3.93 -11.32
N ASN A 125 3.36 4.10 -12.64
CA ASN A 125 4.52 4.13 -13.53
C ASN A 125 5.27 5.46 -13.55
N THR A 126 4.65 6.50 -13.01
CA THR A 126 5.26 7.82 -12.93
C THR A 126 6.18 7.86 -11.72
N SER A 127 7.48 8.02 -11.96
CA SER A 127 8.54 8.30 -10.97
C SER A 127 8.37 9.67 -10.31
N SER A 128 7.16 10.01 -9.85
CA SER A 128 6.99 11.17 -8.98
C SER A 128 7.48 10.79 -7.58
N PRO A 129 8.30 11.62 -6.92
CA PRO A 129 8.72 11.38 -5.56
C PRO A 129 7.48 11.22 -4.67
N PHE A 130 7.46 10.20 -3.82
CA PHE A 130 6.36 10.02 -2.90
C PHE A 130 6.24 11.24 -1.98
N PRO A 131 5.02 11.67 -1.64
CA PRO A 131 4.84 12.81 -0.75
C PRO A 131 5.48 12.51 0.61
N THR A 132 6.39 13.37 1.03
CA THR A 132 7.00 13.31 2.36
C THR A 132 5.97 13.67 3.42
N PRO A 133 6.00 13.04 4.60
CA PRO A 133 5.21 13.52 5.74
C PRO A 133 5.56 14.99 6.00
N ARG A 134 4.53 15.82 6.10
CA ARG A 134 4.59 17.24 6.48
C ARG A 134 3.80 17.44 7.75
#